data_AF-A0AAD4R2R3-F1
#
_entry.id   AF-A0AAD4R2R3-F1
#
_cell.length_a   1.000
_cell.length_b   1.000
_cell.length_c   1.000
_cell.angle_alpha   90.00
_cell.angle_beta   90.00
_cell.angle_gamma   90.00
#
_symmetry.space_group_name_H-M   'P 1'
#
loop_
_entity.id
_entity.type
_entity.pdbx_description
1 polymer ?
#
loop_
_entity_poly.entity_id
_entity_poly.type
_entity_poly.pdbx_seq_one_letter_code
_entity_poly.pdbx_strand_id
1 'polypeptide(L)'
;MVLLFPSLPIEINDRILHCLSFHEMSQCRQASKHFKQVFDEKLNNEWSKAQHYAASIDEKFRKLLPRRPSVRSTHPFYNLFMMKNSINLILNRLAESFNEPIAQKRCCFYAGKLLDVIFSELNYINQRIAINDPGVVMQNFLHNIQDYEFLALENFKSLYPITKQSESLSIDLLSYLYGVLTAEVVMVGAIVIGRCIAKFLKN
;
A
#
# COMPACT_ATOMS: atom_id res chain seq x y z
N MET A 1 6.91 28.91 16.39
CA MET A 1 7.86 27.81 16.64
C MET A 1 7.33 26.58 15.92
N VAL A 2 7.78 26.33 14.69
CA VAL A 2 7.35 25.15 13.92
C VAL A 2 8.18 23.98 14.46
N LEU A 3 7.54 23.04 15.14
CA LEU A 3 8.20 21.80 15.54
C LEU A 3 8.61 21.07 14.26
N LEU A 4 9.91 21.00 14.00
CA LEU A 4 10.45 20.21 12.91
C LEU A 4 10.24 18.74 13.30
N PHE A 5 9.46 17.99 12.53
CA PHE A 5 9.31 16.53 12.66
C PHE A 5 10.62 15.78 13.03
N PRO A 6 11.81 16.09 12.46
CA PRO A 6 13.06 15.44 12.85
C PRO A 6 13.57 15.72 14.28
N SER A 7 13.03 16.74 14.98
CA SER A 7 13.39 17.02 16.38
C SER A 7 12.50 16.29 17.38
N LEU A 8 11.52 15.52 16.92
CA LEU A 8 10.68 14.69 17.78
C LEU A 8 11.37 13.35 18.07
N PRO A 9 11.23 12.79 19.29
CA PRO A 9 11.62 11.42 19.60
C PRO A 9 11.03 10.42 18.61
N ILE A 10 11.79 9.36 18.31
CA ILE A 10 11.44 8.38 17.28
C ILE A 10 10.10 7.71 17.56
N GLU A 11 9.74 7.50 18.83
CA GLU A 11 8.48 6.90 19.26
C GLU A 11 7.27 7.79 18.94
N ILE A 12 7.44 9.11 19.06
CA ILE A 12 6.39 10.08 18.74
C ILE A 12 6.20 10.15 17.23
N ASN A 13 7.31 10.17 16.48
CA ASN A 13 7.27 10.08 15.03
C ASN A 13 6.57 8.81 14.58
N ASP A 14 6.92 7.65 15.13
CA ASP A 14 6.28 6.38 14.79
C ASP A 14 4.77 6.42 15.08
N ARG A 15 4.35 6.96 16.23
CA ARG A 15 2.91 7.12 16.51
C ARG A 15 2.20 8.04 15.53
N ILE A 16 2.81 9.18 15.19
CA ILE A 16 2.25 10.12 14.19
C ILE A 16 2.11 9.43 12.83
N LEU A 17 3.11 8.66 12.42
CA LEU A 17 3.10 7.90 11.17
C LEU A 17 1.96 6.86 11.18
N HIS A 18 1.69 6.18 12.30
CA HIS A 18 0.55 5.25 12.40
C HIS A 18 -0.83 5.93 12.33
N CYS A 19 -0.92 7.26 12.46
CA CYS A 19 -2.17 8.00 12.27
C CYS A 19 -2.46 8.34 10.80
N LEU A 20 -1.52 8.07 9.90
CA LEU A 20 -1.63 8.33 8.46
C LEU A 20 -2.04 7.07 7.70
N SER A 21 -2.91 7.24 6.70
CA SER A 21 -3.12 6.24 5.65
C SER A 21 -1.88 6.15 4.76
N PHE A 22 -1.67 4.99 4.12
CA PHE A 22 -0.56 4.82 3.19
C PHE A 22 -0.67 5.79 2.01
N HIS A 23 -1.89 6.16 1.60
CA HIS A 23 -2.11 7.23 0.63
C HIS A 23 -1.55 8.58 1.10
N GLU A 24 -1.87 9.01 2.32
CA GLU A 24 -1.35 10.28 2.86
C GLU A 24 0.18 10.22 3.00
N MET A 25 0.74 9.08 3.41
CA MET A 25 2.19 8.87 3.45
C MET A 25 2.82 9.06 2.05
N SER A 26 2.20 8.48 1.01
CA SER A 26 2.70 8.60 -0.36
C SER A 26 2.72 10.04 -0.87
N GLN A 27 1.77 10.88 -0.43
CA GLN A 27 1.71 12.30 -0.76
C GLN A 27 2.73 13.12 0.05
N CYS A 28 2.90 12.83 1.34
CA CYS A 28 3.81 13.56 2.24
C CYS A 28 5.29 13.42 1.87
N ARG A 29 5.66 12.40 1.07
CA ARG A 29 7.02 12.21 0.54
C ARG A 29 7.55 13.43 -0.22
N GLN A 30 6.66 14.21 -0.85
CA GLN A 30 7.04 15.39 -1.63
C GLN A 30 7.32 16.63 -0.76
N ALA A 31 6.93 16.60 0.52
CA ALA A 31 7.07 17.76 1.40
C ALA A 31 8.51 18.04 1.83
N SER A 32 9.34 17.00 2.03
CA SER A 32 10.77 17.17 2.36
C SER A 32 11.61 15.94 2.02
N LYS A 33 12.93 16.12 1.84
CA LYS A 33 13.89 15.02 1.63
C LYS A 33 13.89 14.02 2.80
N HIS A 34 13.72 14.53 4.03
CA HIS A 34 13.65 13.69 5.22
C HIS A 34 12.37 12.85 5.24
N PHE A 35 11.21 13.48 4.96
CA PHE A 35 9.95 12.74 4.85
C PHE A 35 10.00 11.71 3.73
N LYS A 36 10.59 12.04 2.58
CA LYS A 36 10.81 11.07 1.51
C LYS A 36 11.54 9.84 2.02
N GLN A 37 12.67 9.99 2.71
CA GLN A 37 13.43 8.85 3.24
C GLN A 37 12.59 7.99 4.19
N VAL A 38 11.95 8.61 5.19
CA VAL A 38 11.14 7.90 6.19
C VAL A 38 9.96 7.16 5.56
N PHE A 39 9.21 7.82 4.67
CA PHE A 39 8.05 7.21 4.03
C PHE A 39 8.42 6.21 2.93
N ASP A 40 9.54 6.37 2.23
CA ASP A 40 10.06 5.37 1.28
C ASP A 40 10.32 4.05 2.00
N GLU A 41 11.04 4.09 3.13
CA GLU A 41 11.32 2.91 3.95
C GLU A 41 10.04 2.30 4.52
N LYS A 42 9.15 3.14 5.06
CA LYS A 42 7.87 2.68 5.61
C LYS A 42 7.02 1.99 4.53
N LEU A 43 6.80 2.60 3.37
CA LEU A 43 5.98 2.01 2.31
C LEU A 43 6.57 0.71 1.76
N ASN A 44 7.90 0.62 1.63
CA ASN A 44 8.56 -0.64 1.22
C ASN A 44 8.35 -1.75 2.25
N ASN A 45 8.46 -1.42 3.54
CA ASN A 45 8.20 -2.37 4.63
C ASN A 45 6.73 -2.83 4.63
N GLU A 46 5.79 -1.92 4.44
CA GLU A 46 4.36 -2.24 4.42
C GLU A 46 3.96 -3.03 3.16
N TRP A 47 4.62 -2.80 2.02
CA TRP A 47 4.50 -3.65 0.83
C TRP A 47 4.91 -5.10 1.12
N SER A 48 6.07 -5.31 1.74
CA SER A 48 6.52 -6.65 2.15
C SER A 48 5.56 -7.28 3.17
N LYS A 49 5.08 -6.51 4.14
CA LYS A 49 4.08 -6.99 5.11
C LYS A 49 2.76 -7.38 4.45
N ALA A 50 2.30 -6.66 3.43
CA ALA A 50 1.08 -7.02 2.71
C ALA A 50 1.20 -8.41 2.05
N GLN A 51 2.34 -8.71 1.43
CA GLN A 51 2.65 -10.02 0.85
C GLN A 51 2.66 -11.12 1.92
N HIS A 52 3.34 -10.89 3.05
CA HIS A 52 3.37 -11.85 4.16
C HIS A 52 2.00 -12.06 4.81
N TYR A 53 1.22 -10.98 4.98
CA TYR A 53 -0.11 -11.08 5.56
C TYR A 53 -1.05 -11.87 4.66
N ALA A 54 -0.99 -11.63 3.35
CA ALA A 54 -1.72 -12.41 2.37
C ALA A 54 -1.34 -13.91 2.46
N ALA A 55 -0.05 -14.24 2.52
CA ALA A 55 0.40 -15.62 2.68
C ALA A 55 -0.11 -16.27 3.98
N SER A 56 -0.14 -15.51 5.09
CA SER A 56 -0.67 -16.01 6.37
C SER A 56 -2.16 -16.37 6.33
N ILE A 57 -2.95 -15.66 5.51
CA ILE A 57 -4.37 -15.95 5.30
C ILE A 57 -4.53 -17.19 4.41
N ASP A 58 -3.63 -17.43 3.45
CA ASP A 58 -3.64 -18.65 2.63
C ASP A 58 -3.42 -19.90 3.50
N GLU A 59 -2.55 -19.82 4.51
CA GLU A 59 -2.38 -20.88 5.51
C GLU A 59 -3.70 -21.21 6.23
N LYS A 60 -4.50 -20.18 6.55
CA LYS A 60 -5.81 -20.36 7.21
C LYS A 60 -6.81 -21.03 6.27
N PHE A 61 -6.90 -20.58 5.03
CA PHE A 61 -7.77 -21.22 4.04
C PHE A 61 -7.36 -22.67 3.75
N ARG A 62 -6.06 -22.99 3.74
CA ARG A 62 -5.60 -24.38 3.54
C ARG A 62 -6.06 -25.32 4.66
N LYS A 63 -6.20 -24.81 5.88
CA LYS A 63 -6.74 -25.56 7.02
C LYS A 63 -8.26 -25.62 7.01
N LEU A 64 -8.92 -24.54 6.56
CA LEU A 64 -10.37 -24.39 6.56
C LEU A 64 -11.05 -25.16 5.41
N LEU A 65 -10.44 -25.17 4.22
CA LEU A 65 -11.07 -25.65 2.99
C LEU A 65 -10.68 -27.09 2.65
N PRO A 66 -11.59 -27.85 2.02
CA PRO A 66 -11.26 -29.16 1.49
C PRO A 66 -10.22 -29.06 0.35
N ARG A 67 -9.34 -30.07 0.27
CA ARG A 67 -8.29 -30.15 -0.75
C ARG A 67 -8.86 -30.33 -2.16
N ARG A 68 -9.92 -31.12 -2.33
CA ARG A 68 -10.51 -31.42 -3.65
C ARG A 68 -11.30 -30.23 -4.19
N PRO A 69 -10.98 -29.70 -5.39
CA PRO A 69 -11.63 -28.51 -5.94
C PRO A 69 -13.15 -28.60 -6.06
N SER A 70 -13.67 -29.76 -6.48
CA SER A 70 -15.12 -29.97 -6.64
C SER A 70 -15.92 -29.90 -5.34
N VAL A 71 -15.30 -30.22 -4.21
CA VAL A 71 -15.90 -30.08 -2.88
C VAL A 71 -15.66 -28.67 -2.32
N ARG A 72 -14.56 -28.04 -2.74
CA ARG A 72 -14.23 -26.67 -2.35
C ARG A 72 -15.22 -25.67 -2.93
N SER A 73 -15.66 -25.85 -4.17
CA SER A 73 -16.58 -24.93 -4.86
C SER A 73 -17.95 -24.81 -4.20
N THR A 74 -18.35 -25.80 -3.39
CA THR A 74 -19.62 -25.78 -2.64
C THR A 74 -19.45 -25.35 -1.19
N HIS A 75 -18.22 -25.07 -0.75
CA HIS A 75 -17.93 -24.68 0.63
C HIS A 75 -18.40 -23.24 0.92
N PRO A 76 -18.98 -22.94 2.10
CA PRO A 76 -19.47 -21.59 2.42
C PRO A 76 -18.41 -20.48 2.26
N PHE A 77 -17.16 -20.78 2.61
CA PHE A 77 -16.03 -19.84 2.50
C PHE A 77 -15.38 -19.77 1.11
N TYR A 78 -15.92 -20.47 0.10
CA TYR A 78 -15.35 -20.48 -1.25
C TYR A 78 -15.23 -19.08 -1.85
N ASN A 79 -16.26 -18.24 -1.67
CA ASN A 79 -16.26 -16.89 -2.25
C ASN A 79 -15.19 -16.00 -1.61
N LEU A 80 -14.99 -16.08 -0.29
CA LEU A 80 -13.89 -15.39 0.40
C LEU A 80 -12.51 -15.89 -0.05
N PHE A 81 -12.38 -17.19 -0.30
CA PHE A 81 -11.16 -17.77 -0.88
C PHE A 81 -10.90 -17.27 -2.29
N MET A 82 -11.94 -17.15 -3.12
CA MET A 82 -11.80 -16.60 -4.47
C MET A 82 -11.39 -15.13 -4.44
N MET A 83 -12.01 -14.32 -3.58
CA MET A 83 -11.58 -12.93 -3.35
C MET A 83 -10.11 -12.86 -2.93
N LYS A 84 -9.69 -13.71 -1.98
CA LYS A 84 -8.30 -13.78 -1.54
C LYS A 84 -7.35 -14.19 -2.67
N ASN A 85 -7.72 -15.14 -3.50
CA ASN A 85 -6.92 -15.54 -4.66
C ASN A 85 -6.79 -14.43 -5.68
N SER A 86 -7.85 -13.65 -5.91
CA SER A 86 -7.78 -12.47 -6.79
C SER A 86 -6.81 -11.42 -6.25
N ILE A 87 -6.81 -11.17 -4.93
CA ILE A 87 -5.81 -10.30 -4.29
C ILE A 87 -4.39 -10.85 -4.48
N ASN A 88 -4.18 -12.17 -4.31
CA ASN A 88 -2.87 -12.79 -4.55
C ASN A 88 -2.39 -12.64 -5.99
N LEU A 89 -3.28 -12.79 -6.97
CA LEU A 89 -2.93 -12.59 -8.37
C LEU A 89 -2.43 -11.15 -8.60
N ILE A 90 -3.12 -10.17 -8.04
CA ILE A 90 -2.75 -8.75 -8.12
C ILE A 90 -1.41 -8.50 -7.43
N LEU A 91 -1.22 -9.01 -6.21
CA LEU A 91 0.04 -8.90 -5.48
C LEU A 91 1.21 -9.52 -6.25
N ASN A 92 1.01 -10.65 -6.92
CA ASN A 92 2.04 -11.30 -7.74
C ASN A 92 2.40 -10.45 -8.97
N ARG A 93 1.41 -9.90 -9.70
CA ARG A 93 1.66 -9.00 -10.84
C ARG A 93 2.44 -7.74 -10.44
N LEU A 94 2.08 -7.17 -9.30
CA LEU A 94 2.80 -6.02 -8.75
C LEU A 94 4.21 -6.43 -8.29
N ALA A 95 4.37 -7.59 -7.66
CA ALA A 95 5.67 -8.10 -7.21
C ALA A 95 6.67 -8.25 -8.37
N GLU A 96 6.21 -8.70 -9.54
CA GLU A 96 7.03 -8.77 -10.77
C GLU A 96 7.58 -7.39 -11.18
N SER A 97 6.82 -6.32 -10.95
CA SER A 97 7.24 -4.95 -11.30
C SER A 97 8.04 -4.27 -10.20
N PHE A 98 7.70 -4.50 -8.94
CA PHE A 98 8.19 -3.69 -7.82
C PHE A 98 9.32 -4.34 -7.01
N ASN A 99 9.35 -5.67 -6.85
CA ASN A 99 10.25 -6.29 -5.87
C ASN A 99 11.73 -6.08 -6.23
N GLU A 100 12.13 -6.32 -7.48
CA GLU A 100 13.53 -6.17 -7.88
C GLU A 100 13.99 -4.70 -7.85
N PRO A 101 13.24 -3.73 -8.43
CA PRO A 101 13.63 -2.32 -8.34
C PRO A 101 13.68 -1.79 -6.91
N ILE A 102 12.78 -2.22 -6.02
CA ILE A 102 12.81 -1.85 -4.59
C ILE A 102 14.05 -2.45 -3.92
N ALA A 103 14.35 -3.73 -4.15
CA ALA A 103 15.52 -4.39 -3.57
C ALA A 103 16.84 -3.71 -3.99
N GLN A 104 16.89 -3.23 -5.24
CA GLN A 104 18.03 -2.49 -5.78
C GLN A 104 18.01 -0.98 -5.46
N LYS A 105 17.06 -0.52 -4.62
CA LYS A 105 16.86 0.89 -4.26
C LYS A 105 16.67 1.83 -5.47
N ARG A 106 16.19 1.31 -6.60
CA ARG A 106 15.88 2.06 -7.83
C ARG A 106 14.53 2.77 -7.74
N CYS A 107 13.60 2.20 -6.99
CA CYS A 107 12.33 2.82 -6.66
C CYS A 107 11.91 2.48 -5.23
N CYS A 108 10.87 3.13 -4.75
CA CYS A 108 10.10 2.66 -3.61
C CYS A 108 8.71 2.26 -4.09
N PHE A 109 7.99 1.52 -3.27
CA PHE A 109 6.56 1.37 -3.44
C PHE A 109 5.88 2.73 -3.23
N TYR A 110 5.19 3.25 -4.25
CA TYR A 110 4.58 4.60 -4.20
C TYR A 110 3.06 4.58 -4.20
N ALA A 111 2.43 3.46 -4.54
CA ALA A 111 0.98 3.34 -4.67
C ALA A 111 0.31 3.20 -3.29
N GLY A 112 0.46 4.18 -2.41
CA GLY A 112 -0.03 4.12 -1.02
C GLY A 112 -1.52 3.77 -0.91
N LYS A 113 -2.36 4.35 -1.78
CA LYS A 113 -3.81 4.07 -1.79
C LYS A 113 -4.12 2.59 -2.07
N LEU A 114 -3.31 1.93 -2.90
CA LEU A 114 -3.44 0.51 -3.20
C LEU A 114 -3.16 -0.34 -1.96
N LEU A 115 -2.15 0.02 -1.14
CA LEU A 115 -1.91 -0.65 0.15
C LEU A 115 -3.09 -0.48 1.10
N ASP A 116 -3.67 0.72 1.20
CA ASP A 116 -4.84 0.93 2.06
C ASP A 116 -5.98 -0.03 1.69
N VAL A 117 -6.26 -0.18 0.40
CA VAL A 117 -7.31 -1.07 -0.10
C VAL A 117 -6.95 -2.53 0.14
N ILE A 118 -5.71 -2.95 -0.17
CA ILE A 118 -5.25 -4.33 0.07
C ILE A 118 -5.38 -4.72 1.54
N PHE A 119 -4.90 -3.87 2.47
CA PHE A 119 -5.01 -4.15 3.90
C PHE A 119 -6.46 -4.16 4.37
N SER A 120 -7.31 -3.26 3.86
CA SER A 120 -8.75 -3.29 4.14
C SER A 120 -9.37 -4.64 3.77
N GLU A 121 -9.12 -5.13 2.56
CA GLU A 121 -9.68 -6.40 2.09
C GLU A 121 -9.12 -7.61 2.83
N LEU A 122 -7.80 -7.66 3.05
CA LEU A 122 -7.18 -8.75 3.80
C LEU A 122 -7.71 -8.78 5.25
N ASN A 123 -7.91 -7.63 5.87
CA ASN A 123 -8.51 -7.51 7.19
C ASN A 123 -9.96 -7.98 7.21
N TYR A 124 -10.77 -7.58 6.22
CA TYR A 124 -12.14 -8.06 6.09
C TYR A 124 -12.19 -9.59 6.01
N ILE A 125 -11.40 -10.19 5.11
CA ILE A 125 -11.35 -11.65 4.94
C ILE A 125 -10.90 -12.33 6.24
N ASN A 126 -9.84 -11.83 6.87
CA ASN A 126 -9.30 -12.41 8.07
C ASN A 126 -10.27 -12.34 9.26
N GLN A 127 -10.99 -11.22 9.41
CA GLN A 127 -12.03 -11.05 10.43
C GLN A 127 -13.19 -12.03 10.22
N ARG A 128 -13.66 -12.19 8.98
CA ARG A 128 -14.73 -13.13 8.62
C ARG A 128 -14.35 -14.58 8.95
N ILE A 129 -13.12 -14.99 8.64
CA ILE A 129 -12.59 -16.30 9.05
C ILE A 129 -12.58 -16.42 10.58
N ALA A 130 -12.13 -15.39 11.31
CA ALA A 130 -12.00 -15.42 12.76
C ALA A 130 -13.35 -15.59 13.49
N ILE A 131 -14.41 -14.95 12.99
CA ILE A 131 -15.77 -15.08 13.55
C ILE A 131 -16.57 -16.25 12.96
N ASN A 132 -15.94 -17.07 12.10
CA ASN A 132 -16.57 -18.17 11.36
C ASN A 132 -17.82 -17.75 10.57
N ASP A 133 -17.76 -16.58 9.93
CA ASP A 133 -18.83 -16.03 9.09
C ASP A 133 -18.37 -16.03 7.62
N PRO A 134 -19.05 -16.73 6.70
CA PRO A 134 -18.71 -16.69 5.27
C PRO A 134 -18.91 -15.31 4.63
N GLY A 135 -19.65 -14.41 5.30
CA GLY A 135 -19.86 -13.03 4.87
C GLY A 135 -20.59 -12.90 3.53
N VAL A 136 -20.68 -11.66 3.05
CA VAL A 136 -21.22 -11.33 1.72
C VAL A 136 -20.09 -10.75 0.89
N VAL A 137 -19.81 -11.37 -0.26
CA VAL A 137 -18.81 -10.83 -1.19
C VAL A 137 -19.37 -9.61 -1.89
N MET A 138 -18.76 -8.46 -1.65
CA MET A 138 -19.05 -7.22 -2.37
C MET A 138 -18.12 -7.14 -3.59
N GLN A 139 -18.67 -7.35 -4.78
CA GLN A 139 -17.95 -7.29 -6.06
C GLN A 139 -17.21 -5.95 -6.27
N ASN A 140 -17.75 -4.86 -5.71
CA ASN A 140 -17.19 -3.52 -5.83
C ASN A 140 -15.77 -3.40 -5.24
N PHE A 141 -15.41 -4.21 -4.24
CA PHE A 141 -14.09 -4.08 -3.61
C PHE A 141 -12.95 -4.57 -4.50
N LEU A 142 -13.16 -5.68 -5.22
CA LEU A 142 -12.14 -6.23 -6.10
C LEU A 142 -11.87 -5.31 -7.30
N HIS A 143 -12.93 -4.68 -7.83
CA HIS A 143 -12.81 -3.70 -8.90
C HIS A 143 -11.91 -2.53 -8.49
N ASN A 144 -12.12 -1.99 -7.27
CA ASN A 144 -11.28 -0.91 -6.75
C ASN A 144 -9.79 -1.29 -6.68
N ILE A 145 -9.44 -2.52 -6.25
CA ILE A 145 -8.03 -2.95 -6.23
C ILE A 145 -7.46 -2.96 -7.64
N GLN A 146 -8.19 -3.51 -8.61
CA GLN A 146 -7.73 -3.61 -10.00
C GLN A 146 -7.51 -2.24 -10.64
N ASP A 147 -8.37 -1.26 -10.35
CA ASP A 147 -8.20 0.12 -10.85
C ASP A 147 -6.93 0.75 -10.28
N TYR A 148 -6.70 0.61 -8.97
CA TYR A 148 -5.49 1.11 -8.33
C TYR A 148 -4.23 0.37 -8.76
N GLU A 149 -4.31 -0.93 -9.02
CA GLU A 149 -3.23 -1.72 -9.60
C GLU A 149 -2.89 -1.23 -11.02
N PHE A 150 -3.90 -1.03 -11.87
CA PHE A 150 -3.71 -0.53 -13.23
C PHE A 150 -2.97 0.81 -13.20
N LEU A 151 -3.47 1.76 -12.39
CA LEU A 151 -2.84 3.07 -12.22
C LEU A 151 -1.41 2.94 -11.67
N ALA A 152 -1.17 2.02 -10.74
CA ALA A 152 0.17 1.78 -10.22
C ALA A 152 1.10 1.27 -11.34
N LEU A 153 0.70 0.26 -12.11
CA LEU A 153 1.52 -0.31 -13.18
C LEU A 153 1.73 0.66 -14.35
N GLU A 154 0.72 1.44 -14.71
CA GLU A 154 0.83 2.47 -15.75
C GLU A 154 1.85 3.54 -15.35
N ASN A 155 1.75 4.05 -14.13
CA ASN A 155 2.74 4.96 -13.57
C ASN A 155 4.14 4.29 -13.49
N PHE A 156 4.22 3.00 -13.22
CA PHE A 156 5.52 2.34 -13.10
C PHE A 156 6.20 2.31 -14.47
N LYS A 157 5.45 1.96 -15.53
CA LYS A 157 5.94 1.92 -16.91
C LYS A 157 6.36 3.30 -17.42
N SER A 158 5.63 4.36 -17.07
CA SER A 158 5.99 5.72 -17.51
C SER A 158 7.25 6.24 -16.82
N LEU A 159 7.48 5.85 -15.58
CA LEU A 159 8.61 6.31 -14.75
C LEU A 159 9.86 5.45 -14.92
N TYR A 160 9.66 4.17 -15.16
CA TYR A 160 10.68 3.15 -15.33
C TYR A 160 10.40 2.41 -16.63
N PRO A 161 10.57 3.08 -17.79
CA PRO A 161 10.41 2.41 -19.07
C PRO A 161 11.30 1.17 -19.09
N ILE A 162 10.77 0.09 -19.67
CA ILE A 162 11.50 -1.17 -19.87
C ILE A 162 12.58 -0.92 -20.92
N THR A 163 13.62 -0.18 -20.58
CA THR A 163 14.83 -0.03 -21.39
C THR A 163 15.94 -0.75 -20.66
N LYS A 164 16.49 -1.77 -21.32
CA LYS A 164 17.82 -2.26 -21.00
C LYS A 164 18.78 -1.06 -21.00
N GLN A 165 19.48 -0.90 -19.88
CA GLN A 165 20.65 -0.03 -19.67
C GLN A 165 20.43 1.48 -19.45
N SER A 166 21.35 1.99 -18.62
CA SER A 166 21.79 3.35 -18.30
C SER A 166 20.89 4.26 -17.46
N GLU A 167 21.23 4.29 -16.17
CA GLU A 167 21.76 5.45 -15.43
C GLU A 167 20.98 6.78 -15.39
N SER A 168 20.57 7.10 -14.15
CA SER A 168 20.70 8.42 -13.50
C SER A 168 19.93 9.63 -14.02
N LEU A 169 18.72 9.50 -14.60
CA LEU A 169 17.96 10.71 -14.97
C LEU A 169 16.43 10.73 -14.73
N SER A 170 15.85 9.77 -14.01
CA SER A 170 14.37 9.68 -13.90
C SER A 170 13.73 10.29 -12.65
N ILE A 171 14.50 10.74 -11.65
CA ILE A 171 13.94 11.29 -10.40
C ILE A 171 13.34 12.71 -10.61
N ASP A 172 13.84 13.48 -11.58
CA ASP A 172 13.38 14.86 -11.82
C ASP A 172 12.07 14.95 -12.62
N LEU A 173 11.73 13.94 -13.43
CA LEU A 173 10.49 13.95 -14.23
C LEU A 173 9.23 13.71 -13.37
N LEU A 174 9.37 13.05 -12.23
CA LEU A 174 8.29 12.92 -11.22
C LEU A 174 7.96 14.26 -10.57
N SER A 175 8.99 15.04 -10.27
CA SER A 175 8.86 16.41 -9.77
C SER A 175 8.20 17.33 -10.79
N TYR A 176 8.35 17.04 -12.09
CA TYR A 176 7.83 17.86 -13.19
C TYR A 176 6.39 17.48 -13.60
N LEU A 177 6.07 16.19 -13.72
CA LEU A 177 4.74 15.72 -14.15
C LEU A 177 3.68 15.76 -13.03
N TYR A 178 4.08 15.67 -11.76
CA TYR A 178 3.20 15.97 -10.61
C TYR A 178 3.41 17.40 -10.06
N GLY A 179 4.35 18.17 -10.63
CA GLY A 179 4.73 19.53 -10.21
C GLY A 179 3.86 20.67 -10.74
N VAL A 180 2.79 20.39 -11.49
CA VAL A 180 1.89 21.43 -12.01
C VAL A 180 0.87 21.91 -10.94
N LEU A 181 0.95 21.42 -9.70
CA LEU A 181 0.23 21.96 -8.53
C LEU A 181 1.21 22.54 -7.50
N THR A 182 2.12 23.41 -7.96
CA THR A 182 3.09 24.13 -7.14
C THR A 182 2.44 25.32 -6.42
N ALA A 183 1.67 25.00 -5.38
CA ALA A 183 1.32 25.86 -4.23
C ALA A 183 0.62 25.02 -3.12
N GLU A 184 0.00 23.90 -3.49
CA GLU A 184 -0.76 23.06 -2.57
C GLU A 184 0.13 22.10 -1.75
N VAL A 185 1.30 21.68 -2.23
CA VAL A 185 2.11 20.62 -1.59
C VAL A 185 2.68 21.02 -0.21
N VAL A 186 3.03 22.31 -0.01
CA VAL A 186 3.46 22.81 1.31
C VAL A 186 2.27 22.92 2.27
N MET A 187 1.10 23.31 1.74
CA MET A 187 -0.15 23.36 2.49
C MET A 187 -0.64 21.97 2.87
N VAL A 188 -0.57 20.98 1.97
CA VAL A 188 -0.95 19.58 2.24
C VAL A 188 -0.01 18.97 3.27
N GLY A 189 1.30 19.19 3.20
CA GLY A 189 2.24 18.77 4.25
C GLY A 189 1.89 19.37 5.61
N ALA A 190 1.64 20.68 5.69
CA ALA A 190 1.27 21.36 6.93
C ALA A 190 -0.13 20.99 7.45
N ILE A 191 -1.10 20.79 6.57
CA ILE A 191 -2.47 20.37 6.90
C ILE A 191 -2.49 18.91 7.34
N VAL A 192 -1.73 18.02 6.68
CA VAL A 192 -1.66 16.60 7.05
C VAL A 192 -0.90 16.45 8.38
N ILE A 193 0.22 17.15 8.57
CA ILE A 193 0.91 17.20 9.88
C ILE A 193 0.03 17.84 10.95
N GLY A 194 -0.68 18.93 10.62
CA GLY A 194 -1.64 19.58 11.52
C GLY A 194 -2.81 18.66 11.91
N ARG A 195 -3.33 17.88 10.94
CA ARG A 195 -4.37 16.86 11.18
C ARG A 195 -3.82 15.67 11.96
N CYS A 196 -2.58 15.27 11.73
CA CYS A 196 -1.87 14.25 12.50
C CYS A 196 -1.71 14.67 13.96
N ILE A 197 -1.21 15.88 14.20
CA ILE A 197 -1.07 16.44 15.54
C ILE A 197 -2.46 16.56 16.19
N ALA A 198 -3.48 17.03 15.45
CA ALA A 198 -4.84 17.13 15.98
C ALA A 198 -5.49 15.76 16.28
N LYS A 199 -5.20 14.70 15.50
CA LYS A 199 -5.64 13.34 15.79
C LYS A 199 -4.88 12.74 16.98
N PHE A 200 -3.57 12.98 17.06
CA PHE A 200 -2.72 12.53 18.15
C PHE A 200 -3.09 13.18 19.49
N LEU A 201 -3.40 14.48 19.50
CA LEU A 201 -3.82 15.20 20.71
C LEU A 201 -5.24 14.87 21.19
N LYS A 202 -6.05 14.18 20.37
CA LYS A 202 -7.43 13.79 20.71
C LYS A 202 -7.54 12.36 21.27
N ASN A 203 -6.47 11.57 21.23
CA ASN A 203 -6.37 10.23 21.80
C ASN A 203 -5.45 10.23 23.02
#